data_AF-A0A3B0JVC6-F1
#
_entry.id   AF-A0A3B0JVC6-F1
#
_cell.length_a   1.000
_cell.length_b   1.000
_cell.length_c   1.000
_cell.angle_alpha   90.00
_cell.angle_beta   90.00
_cell.angle_gamma   90.00
#
_symmetry.space_group_name_H-M   'P 1'
#
loop_
_entity.id
_entity.type
_entity.pdbx_description
1 polymer ?
#
loop_
_entity_poly.entity_id
_entity_poly.type
_entity_poly.pdbx_seq_one_letter_code
_entity_poly.pdbx_strand_id
1 'polypeptide(L)'
;MKENNTKSLKQELNTIQTAHQHIAKFVDDTIENIEQIKSWPESANALNEQILRLIKEHHKAQLEEQALQLRIKSSGNDKNVEDAFACIVENLHHLGCSLKPILDEDSQTLYMFDFGDNQSLTVQCNGGYIRLIDMSPPRQNFAQIKLFLEQSQDLIGLISSLGMD
;
A
#
# COMPACT_ATOMS: atom_id res chain seq x y z
N MET A 1 66.96 -22.70 47.22
CA MET A 1 66.51 -21.43 46.61
C MET A 1 66.13 -21.53 45.12
N LYS A 2 66.73 -22.40 44.29
CA LYS A 2 66.39 -22.50 42.85
C LYS A 2 65.04 -23.17 42.52
N GLU A 3 64.54 -24.10 43.34
CA GLU A 3 63.29 -24.84 43.05
C GLU A 3 61.99 -24.08 43.32
N ASN A 4 62.01 -23.09 44.23
CA ASN A 4 60.82 -22.29 44.52
C ASN A 4 60.51 -21.29 43.39
N ASN A 5 61.55 -20.76 42.74
CA ASN A 5 61.38 -19.84 41.60
C ASN A 5 60.80 -20.54 40.37
N THR A 6 61.18 -21.79 40.10
CA THR A 6 60.62 -22.56 38.97
C THR A 6 59.17 -22.98 39.18
N LYS A 7 58.74 -23.21 40.42
CA LYS A 7 57.32 -23.45 40.73
C LYS A 7 56.48 -22.19 40.56
N SER A 8 56.97 -21.04 41.04
CA SER A 8 56.30 -19.73 40.87
C SER A 8 56.14 -19.36 39.39
N LEU A 9 57.22 -19.49 38.61
CA LEU A 9 57.20 -19.19 37.17
C LEU A 9 56.27 -20.12 36.37
N LYS A 10 56.16 -21.40 36.74
CA LYS A 10 55.19 -22.33 36.12
C LYS A 10 53.75 -21.95 36.44
N GLN A 11 53.51 -21.45 37.64
CA GLN A 11 52.17 -21.04 38.07
C GLN A 11 51.74 -19.76 37.35
N GLU A 12 52.63 -18.76 37.26
CA GLU A 12 52.41 -17.55 36.45
C GLU A 12 52.21 -17.88 34.97
N LEU A 13 53.02 -18.79 34.40
CA LEU A 13 52.87 -19.22 33.02
C LEU A 13 51.50 -19.86 32.77
N ASN A 14 51.02 -20.71 33.70
CA ASN A 14 49.73 -21.35 33.59
C ASN A 14 48.56 -20.33 33.71
N THR A 15 48.72 -19.33 34.57
CA THR A 15 47.76 -18.22 34.67
C THR A 15 47.71 -17.42 33.36
N ILE A 16 48.87 -17.12 32.78
CA ILE A 16 48.96 -16.42 31.48
C ILE A 16 48.35 -17.27 30.36
N GLN A 17 48.62 -18.58 30.33
CA GLN A 17 48.06 -19.49 29.32
C GLN A 17 46.54 -19.59 29.43
N THR A 18 46.01 -19.68 30.65
CA THR A 18 44.57 -19.70 30.90
C THR A 18 43.92 -18.38 30.48
N ALA A 19 44.54 -17.24 30.83
CA ALA A 19 44.08 -15.93 30.39
C ALA A 19 44.12 -15.80 28.85
N HIS A 20 45.16 -16.34 28.20
CA HIS A 20 45.28 -16.34 26.75
C HIS A 20 44.18 -17.18 26.08
N GLN A 21 43.86 -18.35 26.62
CA GLN A 21 42.76 -19.19 26.14
C GLN A 21 41.40 -18.51 26.32
N HIS A 22 41.19 -17.81 27.44
CA HIS A 22 39.97 -17.03 27.68
C HIS A 22 39.84 -15.86 26.70
N ILE A 23 40.94 -15.16 26.41
CA ILE A 23 40.96 -14.07 25.42
C ILE A 23 40.71 -14.60 24.01
N ALA A 24 41.36 -15.70 23.63
CA ALA A 24 41.14 -16.33 22.31
C ALA A 24 39.67 -16.73 22.12
N LYS A 25 39.08 -17.39 23.13
CA LYS A 25 37.66 -17.75 23.09
C LYS A 25 36.74 -16.53 23.03
N PHE A 26 37.01 -15.49 23.80
CA PHE A 26 36.23 -14.24 23.75
C PHE A 26 36.30 -13.58 22.37
N VAL A 27 37.46 -13.59 21.73
CA VAL A 27 37.64 -13.07 20.37
C VAL A 27 36.86 -13.89 19.36
N ASP A 28 36.93 -15.22 19.42
CA ASP A 28 36.18 -16.12 18.53
C ASP A 28 34.66 -15.93 18.70
N ASP A 29 34.17 -15.91 19.95
CA ASP A 29 32.76 -15.66 20.26
C ASP A 29 32.31 -14.27 19.78
N THR A 30 33.19 -13.27 19.81
CA THR A 30 32.90 -11.91 19.33
C THR A 30 32.89 -11.86 17.80
N ILE A 31 33.78 -12.58 17.12
CA ILE A 31 33.80 -12.67 15.65
C ILE A 31 32.53 -13.38 15.16
N GLU A 32 32.12 -14.49 15.79
CA GLU A 32 30.88 -15.20 15.45
C GLU A 32 29.65 -14.30 15.63
N ASN A 33 29.59 -13.54 16.74
CA ASN A 33 28.53 -12.56 16.95
C ASN A 33 28.55 -11.41 15.92
N ILE A 34 29.73 -10.93 15.53
CA ILE A 34 29.86 -9.89 14.48
C ILE A 34 29.47 -10.43 13.11
N GLU A 35 29.77 -11.68 12.78
CA GLU A 35 29.33 -12.33 11.54
C GLU A 35 27.82 -12.54 11.51
N GLN A 36 27.20 -12.91 12.63
CA GLN A 36 25.75 -12.94 12.77
C GLN A 36 25.11 -11.55 12.63
N ILE A 37 25.74 -10.49 13.15
CA ILE A 37 25.27 -9.10 12.99
C ILE A 37 25.45 -8.61 11.55
N LYS A 38 26.49 -9.05 10.83
CA LYS A 38 26.72 -8.70 9.41
C LYS A 38 25.74 -9.37 8.45
N SER A 39 25.20 -10.55 8.78
CA SER A 39 24.16 -11.21 7.98
C SER A 39 22.77 -10.61 8.18
N TRP A 40 22.57 -9.86 9.27
CA TRP A 40 21.30 -9.20 9.60
C TRP A 40 20.86 -8.10 8.61
N PRO A 41 21.73 -7.20 8.11
CA PRO A 41 21.33 -6.24 7.07
C PRO A 41 20.97 -6.89 5.73
N GLU A 42 21.63 -7.98 5.33
CA GLU A 42 21.27 -8.72 4.11
C GLU A 42 19.95 -9.47 4.25
N SER A 43 19.70 -10.08 5.42
CA SER A 43 18.43 -10.74 5.72
C SER A 43 17.29 -9.75 6.00
N ALA A 44 17.57 -8.55 6.52
CA ALA A 44 16.60 -7.47 6.64
C ALA A 44 16.22 -6.89 5.27
N ASN A 45 17.17 -6.72 4.35
CA ASN A 45 16.88 -6.30 2.97
C ASN A 45 16.09 -7.38 2.22
N ALA A 46 16.47 -8.66 2.33
CA ALA A 46 15.72 -9.77 1.74
C ALA A 46 14.29 -9.88 2.32
N LEU A 47 14.13 -9.68 3.63
CA LEU A 47 12.83 -9.64 4.29
C LEU A 47 12.02 -8.43 3.82
N ASN A 48 12.64 -7.26 3.67
CA ASN A 48 11.96 -6.05 3.19
C ASN A 48 11.52 -6.19 1.72
N GLU A 49 12.33 -6.82 0.87
CA GLU A 49 11.94 -7.17 -0.51
C GLU A 49 10.80 -8.19 -0.55
N GLN A 50 10.82 -9.20 0.33
CA GLN A 50 9.71 -10.15 0.48
C GLN A 50 8.42 -9.47 0.96
N ILE A 51 8.52 -8.56 1.93
CA ILE A 51 7.37 -7.77 2.42
C ILE A 51 6.82 -6.89 1.30
N LEU A 52 7.68 -6.19 0.53
CA LEU A 52 7.24 -5.38 -0.62
C LEU A 52 6.59 -6.24 -1.71
N ARG A 53 7.11 -7.44 -1.96
CA ARG A 53 6.48 -8.41 -2.88
C ARG A 53 5.11 -8.84 -2.36
N LEU A 54 5.00 -9.21 -1.07
CA LEU A 54 3.75 -9.58 -0.42
C LEU A 54 2.72 -8.44 -0.44
N ILE A 55 3.14 -7.19 -0.23
CA ILE A 55 2.26 -6.01 -0.33
C ILE A 55 1.73 -5.88 -1.77
N LYS A 56 2.59 -6.04 -2.78
CA LYS A 56 2.17 -6.00 -4.20
C LYS A 56 1.23 -7.14 -4.55
N GLU A 57 1.53 -8.35 -4.10
CA GLU A 57 0.69 -9.54 -4.33
C GLU A 57 -0.65 -9.41 -3.60
N HIS A 58 -0.67 -8.89 -2.38
CA HIS A 58 -1.88 -8.61 -1.63
C HIS A 58 -2.74 -7.54 -2.31
N HIS A 59 -2.12 -6.44 -2.77
CA HIS A 59 -2.84 -5.41 -3.51
C HIS A 59 -3.43 -5.95 -4.82
N LYS A 60 -2.68 -6.79 -5.54
CA LYS A 60 -3.18 -7.47 -6.74
C LYS A 60 -4.35 -8.41 -6.40
N ALA A 61 -4.24 -9.21 -5.34
CA ALA A 61 -5.30 -10.10 -4.90
C ALA A 61 -6.57 -9.33 -4.47
N GLN A 62 -6.42 -8.18 -3.81
CA GLN A 62 -7.54 -7.29 -3.50
C GLN A 62 -8.22 -6.73 -4.75
N LEU A 63 -7.44 -6.35 -5.77
CA LEU A 63 -8.00 -5.90 -7.05
C LEU A 63 -8.74 -7.03 -7.79
N GLU A 64 -8.19 -8.24 -7.78
CA GLU A 64 -8.83 -9.44 -8.36
C GLU A 64 -10.09 -9.82 -7.59
N GLU A 65 -10.06 -9.77 -6.26
CA GLU A 65 -11.23 -10.01 -5.41
C GLU A 65 -12.31 -8.95 -5.66
N GLN A 66 -11.95 -7.67 -5.75
CA GLN A 66 -12.89 -6.59 -6.07
C GLN A 66 -13.50 -6.78 -7.46
N ALA A 67 -12.69 -7.17 -8.46
CA ALA A 67 -13.17 -7.48 -9.80
C ALA A 67 -14.12 -8.69 -9.80
N LEU A 68 -13.84 -9.73 -9.00
CA LEU A 68 -14.71 -10.89 -8.84
C LEU A 68 -15.99 -10.54 -8.09
N GLN A 69 -15.94 -9.72 -7.04
CA GLN A 69 -17.12 -9.24 -6.33
C GLN A 69 -18.01 -8.37 -7.22
N LEU A 70 -17.42 -7.52 -8.07
CA LEU A 70 -18.15 -6.77 -9.10
C LEU A 70 -18.83 -7.72 -10.09
N ARG A 71 -18.12 -8.74 -10.59
CA ARG A 71 -18.67 -9.79 -11.47
C ARG A 71 -19.79 -10.60 -10.81
N ILE A 72 -19.69 -10.88 -9.51
CA ILE A 72 -20.72 -11.61 -8.76
C ILE A 72 -21.95 -10.71 -8.53
N LYS A 73 -21.74 -9.41 -8.22
CA LYS A 73 -22.82 -8.42 -8.09
C LYS A 73 -23.52 -8.17 -9.42
N SER A 74 -22.80 -8.14 -10.55
CA SER A 74 -23.37 -7.96 -11.90
C SER A 74 -24.03 -9.22 -12.45
N SER A 75 -23.61 -10.42 -12.02
CA SER A 75 -24.31 -11.66 -12.33
C SER A 75 -25.71 -11.75 -11.70
N GLY A 76 -26.04 -10.86 -10.75
CA GLY A 76 -27.33 -10.83 -10.04
C GLY A 76 -28.41 -9.96 -10.68
N ASN A 77 -28.06 -8.99 -11.54
CA ASN A 77 -29.01 -8.15 -12.28
C ASN A 77 -28.27 -7.37 -13.38
N ASP A 78 -28.85 -7.34 -14.57
CA ASP A 78 -28.55 -6.40 -15.66
C ASP A 78 -27.20 -6.53 -16.40
N LYS A 79 -27.20 -7.40 -17.42
CA LYS A 79 -26.26 -7.35 -18.57
C LYS A 79 -26.12 -5.97 -19.23
N ASN A 80 -27.02 -5.02 -18.95
CA ASN A 80 -27.00 -3.68 -19.53
C ASN A 80 -26.14 -2.66 -18.77
N VAL A 81 -25.78 -2.93 -17.50
CA VAL A 81 -25.07 -1.95 -16.66
C VAL A 81 -23.55 -2.06 -16.84
N GLU A 82 -23.01 -3.28 -17.04
CA GLU A 82 -21.58 -3.46 -17.32
C GLU A 82 -21.17 -2.86 -18.67
N ASP A 83 -21.99 -3.03 -19.71
CA ASP A 83 -21.75 -2.42 -21.03
C ASP A 83 -21.86 -0.89 -20.98
N ALA A 84 -22.79 -0.36 -20.19
CA ALA A 84 -22.92 1.09 -19.97
C ALA A 84 -21.74 1.65 -19.18
N PHE A 85 -21.26 0.95 -18.16
CA PHE A 85 -20.10 1.35 -17.38
C PHE A 85 -18.80 1.29 -18.21
N ALA A 86 -18.59 0.22 -18.99
CA ALA A 86 -17.45 0.11 -19.89
C ALA A 86 -17.47 1.21 -20.97
N CYS A 87 -18.63 1.51 -21.54
CA CYS A 87 -18.81 2.61 -22.49
C CYS A 87 -18.52 3.98 -21.86
N ILE A 88 -18.94 4.19 -20.61
CA ILE A 88 -18.61 5.40 -19.85
C ILE A 88 -17.10 5.49 -19.60
N VAL A 89 -16.46 4.40 -19.15
CA VAL A 89 -15.00 4.33 -18.92
C VAL A 89 -14.20 4.63 -20.20
N GLU A 90 -14.60 4.07 -21.34
CA GLU A 90 -13.94 4.33 -22.63
C GLU A 90 -14.07 5.80 -23.06
N ASN A 91 -15.25 6.41 -22.88
CA ASN A 91 -15.47 7.82 -23.21
C ASN A 91 -14.75 8.79 -22.25
N LEU A 92 -14.59 8.41 -20.98
CA LEU A 92 -13.94 9.22 -19.95
C LEU A 92 -12.42 9.26 -20.09
N HIS A 93 -11.82 8.23 -20.69
CA HIS A 93 -10.38 8.23 -20.98
C HIS A 93 -9.97 9.40 -21.90
N HIS A 94 -10.87 9.85 -22.78
CA HIS A 94 -10.66 11.05 -23.62
C HIS A 94 -10.70 12.38 -22.85
N LEU A 95 -11.29 12.39 -21.65
CA LEU A 95 -11.40 13.56 -20.77
C LEU A 95 -10.25 13.64 -19.75
N GLY A 96 -9.22 12.80 -19.88
CA GLY A 96 -8.08 12.77 -18.97
C GLY A 96 -8.43 12.26 -17.57
N CYS A 97 -9.58 11.60 -17.40
CA CYS A 97 -10.03 11.10 -16.11
C CYS A 97 -10.07 9.58 -16.05
N SER A 98 -9.76 9.04 -14.88
CA SER A 98 -9.83 7.62 -14.57
C SER A 98 -11.03 7.37 -13.68
N LEU A 99 -11.89 6.44 -14.07
CA LEU A 99 -13.03 6.03 -13.26
C LEU A 99 -12.66 4.84 -12.38
N LYS A 100 -12.85 4.98 -11.07
CA LYS A 100 -12.55 3.95 -10.06
C LYS A 100 -13.81 3.66 -9.24
N PRO A 101 -14.31 2.41 -9.22
CA PRO A 101 -15.34 2.04 -8.26
C PRO A 101 -14.73 1.96 -6.86
N ILE A 102 -15.37 2.58 -5.88
CA ILE A 102 -15.02 2.51 -4.46
C ILE A 102 -16.23 2.03 -3.66
N LEU A 103 -16.02 1.45 -2.49
CA LEU A 103 -17.10 1.06 -1.59
C LEU A 103 -17.20 2.08 -0.45
N ASP A 104 -18.42 2.47 -0.10
CA ASP A 104 -18.67 3.24 1.12
C ASP A 104 -18.70 2.34 2.37
N GLU A 105 -18.90 2.96 3.54
CA GLU A 105 -18.99 2.27 4.83
C GLU A 105 -20.13 1.23 4.89
N ASP A 106 -21.18 1.44 4.09
CA ASP A 106 -22.34 0.56 3.96
C ASP A 106 -22.19 -0.48 2.83
N SER A 107 -20.98 -0.63 2.26
CA SER A 107 -20.69 -1.52 1.13
C SER A 107 -21.46 -1.20 -0.16
N GLN A 108 -21.96 0.03 -0.31
CA GLN A 108 -22.54 0.53 -1.55
C GLN A 108 -21.44 0.97 -2.51
N THR A 109 -21.65 0.72 -3.78
CA THR A 109 -20.71 1.12 -4.83
C THR A 109 -20.85 2.62 -5.10
N LEU A 110 -19.77 3.36 -4.90
CA LEU A 110 -19.58 4.71 -5.38
C LEU A 110 -18.61 4.72 -6.57
N TYR A 111 -18.66 5.79 -7.35
CA TYR A 111 -17.84 5.98 -8.53
C TYR A 111 -17.00 7.24 -8.36
N MET A 112 -15.68 7.08 -8.30
CA MET A 112 -14.72 8.16 -8.21
C MET A 112 -14.12 8.45 -9.57
N PHE A 113 -14.30 9.68 -10.03
CA PHE A 113 -13.66 10.27 -11.20
C PHE A 113 -12.37 10.93 -10.71
N ASP A 114 -11.24 10.37 -11.08
CA ASP A 114 -9.90 10.84 -10.73
C ASP A 114 -9.30 11.58 -11.91
N PHE A 115 -9.03 12.87 -11.74
CA PHE A 115 -8.50 13.76 -12.79
C PHE A 115 -6.98 13.95 -12.70
N GLY A 116 -6.30 13.29 -11.75
CA GLY A 116 -4.91 13.60 -11.41
C GLY A 116 -4.77 14.83 -10.51
N ASP A 117 -3.54 15.17 -10.12
CA ASP A 117 -3.21 16.36 -9.31
C ASP A 117 -4.06 16.55 -8.04
N ASN A 118 -4.41 15.45 -7.37
CA ASN A 118 -5.29 15.38 -6.19
C ASN A 118 -6.71 15.92 -6.43
N GLN A 119 -7.15 15.99 -7.68
CA GLN A 119 -8.50 16.35 -8.07
C GLN A 119 -9.35 15.11 -8.30
N SER A 120 -10.47 15.02 -7.59
CA SER A 120 -11.41 13.93 -7.77
C SER A 120 -12.85 14.36 -7.52
N LEU A 121 -13.78 13.61 -8.10
CA LEU A 121 -15.21 13.76 -7.91
C LEU A 121 -15.82 12.39 -7.64
N THR A 122 -16.53 12.25 -6.52
CA THR A 122 -17.16 10.99 -6.12
C THR A 122 -18.66 11.12 -6.22
N VAL A 123 -19.29 10.18 -6.94
CA VAL A 123 -20.74 10.12 -7.10
C VAL A 123 -21.28 8.76 -6.70
N GLN A 124 -22.55 8.76 -6.34
CA GLN A 124 -23.35 7.56 -6.15
C GLN A 124 -24.39 7.49 -7.28
N CYS A 125 -24.53 6.31 -7.88
CA CYS A 125 -25.54 6.05 -8.91
C CYS A 125 -26.58 5.06 -8.38
N ASN A 126 -27.79 5.53 -8.10
CA ASN A 126 -28.88 4.72 -7.58
C ASN A 126 -30.09 4.80 -8.52
N GLY A 127 -30.41 3.70 -9.22
CA GLY A 127 -31.63 3.60 -10.03
C GLY A 127 -31.76 4.67 -11.13
N GLY A 128 -30.64 5.06 -11.76
CA GLY A 128 -30.60 6.10 -12.79
C GLY A 128 -30.45 7.53 -12.27
N TYR A 129 -30.43 7.73 -10.95
CA TYR A 129 -30.11 9.01 -10.33
C TYR A 129 -28.66 9.07 -9.88
N ILE A 130 -28.00 10.18 -10.21
CA ILE A 130 -26.62 10.51 -9.87
C ILE A 130 -26.65 11.52 -8.73
N ARG A 131 -25.93 11.21 -7.65
CA ARG A 131 -25.75 12.09 -6.49
C ARG A 131 -24.29 12.38 -6.29
N LEU A 132 -23.97 13.65 -6.07
CA LEU A 132 -22.62 14.06 -5.69
C LEU A 132 -22.40 13.77 -4.20
N ILE A 133 -21.36 12.99 -3.91
CA ILE A 133 -20.97 12.58 -2.56
C ILE A 133 -19.84 13.47 -2.06
N ASP A 134 -18.79 13.62 -2.86
CA ASP A 134 -17.59 14.33 -2.46
C ASP A 134 -16.83 14.93 -3.66
N MET A 135 -16.00 15.93 -3.37
CA MET A 135 -15.07 16.55 -4.31
C MET A 135 -13.75 16.87 -3.63
N SER A 136 -12.64 16.45 -4.24
CA SER A 136 -11.29 16.87 -3.87
C SER A 136 -10.71 17.79 -4.97
N PRO A 137 -10.05 18.90 -4.61
CA PRO A 137 -10.08 19.52 -3.28
C PRO A 137 -11.49 20.03 -2.93
N PRO A 138 -11.81 20.19 -1.62
CA PRO A 138 -13.10 20.71 -1.20
C PRO A 138 -13.38 22.10 -1.79
N ARG A 139 -14.54 22.26 -2.44
CA ARG A 139 -14.94 23.54 -3.06
C ARG A 139 -15.97 24.28 -2.21
N GLN A 140 -15.82 25.60 -2.08
CA GLN A 140 -16.76 26.45 -1.31
C GLN A 140 -18.19 26.40 -1.86
N ASN A 141 -18.34 26.21 -3.17
CA ASN A 141 -19.63 26.11 -3.86
C ASN A 141 -20.13 24.67 -3.98
N PHE A 142 -19.61 23.71 -3.21
CA PHE A 142 -20.02 22.30 -3.27
C PHE A 142 -21.54 22.11 -3.20
N ALA A 143 -22.24 22.82 -2.31
CA ALA A 143 -23.69 22.72 -2.19
C ALA A 143 -24.44 23.14 -3.48
N GLN A 144 -23.92 24.15 -4.19
CA GLN A 144 -24.50 24.61 -5.46
C GLN A 144 -24.23 23.60 -6.58
N ILE A 145 -23.00 23.07 -6.62
CA ILE A 145 -22.61 22.03 -7.60
C ILE A 145 -23.45 20.77 -7.40
N LYS A 146 -23.62 20.35 -6.14
CA LYS A 146 -24.46 19.21 -5.77
C LYS A 146 -25.91 19.42 -6.21
N LEU A 147 -26.49 20.58 -5.90
CA LEU A 147 -27.85 20.92 -6.30
C LEU A 147 -28.01 20.93 -7.83
N PHE A 148 -27.03 21.49 -8.55
CA PHE A 148 -27.02 21.49 -10.01
C PHE A 148 -27.03 20.06 -10.57
N LEU A 149 -26.17 19.17 -10.05
CA LEU A 149 -26.13 17.77 -10.49
C LEU A 149 -27.44 17.04 -10.15
N GLU A 150 -28.00 17.28 -8.96
CA GLU A 150 -29.28 16.69 -8.56
C GLU A 150 -30.43 17.11 -9.47
N GLN A 151 -30.44 18.36 -9.96
CA GLN A 151 -31.47 18.90 -10.85
C GLN A 151 -31.27 18.54 -12.32
N SER A 152 -30.03 18.65 -12.82
CA SER A 152 -29.71 18.47 -14.25
C SER A 152 -29.48 17.01 -14.61
N GLN A 153 -28.99 16.21 -13.65
CA GLN A 153 -28.43 14.87 -13.88
C GLN A 153 -27.32 14.86 -14.97
N ASP A 154 -26.73 16.01 -15.28
CA ASP A 154 -25.71 16.18 -16.31
C ASP A 154 -24.30 16.03 -15.73
N LEU A 155 -23.88 14.77 -15.54
CA LEU A 155 -22.56 14.45 -15.01
C LEU A 155 -21.44 14.83 -15.99
N ILE A 156 -21.66 14.68 -17.30
CA ILE A 156 -20.63 14.99 -18.31
C ILE A 156 -20.42 16.50 -18.42
N GLY A 157 -21.50 17.29 -18.43
CA GLY A 157 -21.42 18.75 -18.38
C GLY A 157 -20.74 19.22 -17.10
N LEU A 158 -21.05 18.60 -15.96
CA LEU A 158 -20.37 18.88 -14.70
C LEU A 158 -18.86 18.59 -14.80
N ILE A 159 -18.47 17.39 -15.22
CA ILE A 159 -17.07 17.00 -15.38
C ILE A 159 -16.34 17.96 -16.32
N SER A 160 -16.95 18.30 -17.46
CA SER A 160 -16.37 19.21 -18.45
C SER A 160 -16.18 20.64 -17.89
N SER A 161 -17.08 21.08 -17.01
CA SER A 161 -16.99 22.38 -16.34
C SER A 161 -15.97 22.41 -15.19
N LEU A 162 -15.63 21.25 -14.64
CA LEU A 162 -14.70 21.11 -13.51
C LEU A 162 -13.28 20.80 -13.95
N GLY A 163 -13.13 20.15 -15.11
CA GLY A 163 -11.91 19.48 -15.55
C GLY A 163 -11.12 20.16 -16.67
N MET A 164 -11.25 21.46 -16.90
CA MET A 164 -10.32 22.19 -17.78
C MET A 164 -10.03 23.60 -17.25
N ASP A 165 -9.03 23.70 -16.39
CA ASP A 165 -8.12 24.85 -16.26
C ASP A 165 -6.70 24.34 -15.99
#